data_AF-A0AAD8K171-F1
#
_entry.id   AF-A0AAD8K171-F1
#
_cell.length_a   1.000
_cell.length_b   1.000
_cell.length_c   1.000
_cell.angle_alpha   90.00
_cell.angle_beta   90.00
_cell.angle_gamma   90.00
#
_symmetry.space_group_name_H-M   'P 1'
#
loop_
_entity.id
_entity.type
_entity.pdbx_description
1 polymer ?
#
loop_
_entity_poly.entity_id
_entity_poly.type
_entity_poly.pdbx_seq_one_letter_code
_entity_poly.pdbx_strand_id
1 'polypeptide(L)'
;MDPSVKLLPNNGDAVSQLEYSRVIGSLMYAMICTRPDIAFAVGKLSRFTSNPGSHHWQAINRVLRYLKGTMNYGLTYNGFPSVLEGYSDASWITNMEDHSSTSGWVFLLGGGSISWASKKQTCITNSTMESEFVALASAGKEAEWLRNLIYEIPLWPKPISPISIRCDSAATLAKAYSQVYNGKSRHLGVRHSIIRDLITNGVISVEFVRTQHNLADHLTKGLSRDLVHKSAVGMGLKSI
;
A
#
# COMPACT_ATOMS: atom_id res chain seq x y z
N MET A 1 -10.33 -3.02 -13.17
CA MET A 1 -11.78 -2.76 -13.05
C MET A 1 -12.12 -1.62 -14.00
N ASP A 2 -13.39 -1.37 -14.33
CA ASP A 2 -13.77 0.04 -14.48
C ASP A 2 -13.61 0.60 -13.06
N PRO A 3 -12.70 1.55 -12.80
CA PRO A 3 -12.46 2.10 -11.47
C PRO A 3 -13.75 2.49 -10.73
N SER A 4 -14.83 2.73 -11.49
CA SER A 4 -16.15 3.19 -11.06
C SER A 4 -17.04 2.10 -10.44
N VAL A 5 -16.79 0.80 -10.68
CA VAL A 5 -17.68 -0.27 -10.17
C VAL A 5 -17.32 -0.63 -8.73
N LYS A 6 -18.18 -0.21 -7.79
CA LYS A 6 -18.04 -0.51 -6.37
C LYS A 6 -18.53 -1.94 -6.08
N LEU A 7 -17.67 -2.76 -5.46
CA LEU A 7 -18.09 -4.06 -4.90
C LEU A 7 -18.85 -3.82 -3.61
N LEU A 8 -20.04 -4.41 -3.52
CA LEU A 8 -20.96 -4.28 -2.39
C LEU A 8 -21.19 -5.65 -1.75
N PRO A 9 -21.58 -5.71 -0.47
CA PRO A 9 -21.94 -6.95 0.18
C PRO A 9 -23.01 -7.72 -0.59
N ASN A 10 -22.88 -9.04 -0.61
CA ASN A 10 -23.90 -9.90 -1.19
C ASN A 10 -25.05 -10.03 -0.19
N ASN A 11 -26.26 -9.66 -0.60
CA ASN A 11 -27.47 -9.84 0.20
C ASN A 11 -28.21 -11.16 -0.12
N GLY A 12 -27.81 -11.86 -1.20
CA GLY A 12 -28.35 -13.16 -1.57
C GLY A 12 -27.49 -14.32 -1.06
N ASP A 13 -27.77 -15.51 -1.58
CA ASP A 13 -27.00 -16.72 -1.28
C ASP A 13 -25.57 -16.62 -1.76
N ALA A 14 -24.67 -17.22 -0.99
CA ALA A 14 -23.25 -17.30 -1.31
C ALA A 14 -23.04 -18.20 -2.54
N VAL A 15 -22.29 -17.70 -3.51
CA VAL A 15 -21.88 -18.45 -4.70
C VAL A 15 -20.54 -19.13 -4.42
N SER A 16 -20.51 -20.46 -4.33
CA SER A 16 -19.29 -21.27 -4.18
C SER A 16 -18.29 -20.75 -3.14
N GLN A 17 -18.76 -20.46 -1.92
CA GLN A 17 -17.97 -19.83 -0.85
C GLN A 17 -16.61 -20.53 -0.59
N LEU A 18 -16.61 -21.86 -0.52
CA LEU A 18 -15.39 -22.63 -0.27
C LEU A 18 -14.36 -22.44 -1.39
N GLU A 19 -14.79 -22.49 -2.64
CA GLU A 19 -13.92 -22.31 -3.79
C GLU A 19 -13.39 -20.87 -3.87
N TYR A 20 -14.26 -19.88 -3.60
CA TYR A 20 -13.87 -18.48 -3.51
C TYR A 20 -12.74 -18.29 -2.50
N SER A 21 -12.88 -18.90 -1.31
CA SER A 21 -11.89 -18.82 -0.23
C SER A 21 -10.53 -19.42 -0.64
N ARG A 22 -10.55 -20.56 -1.35
CA ARG A 22 -9.34 -21.22 -1.88
C ARG A 22 -8.62 -20.36 -2.92
N VAL A 23 -9.37 -19.74 -3.83
CA VAL A 23 -8.81 -18.85 -4.85
C VAL A 23 -8.22 -17.60 -4.20
N ILE A 24 -8.92 -16.99 -3.24
CA ILE A 24 -8.40 -15.85 -2.47
C ILE A 24 -7.10 -16.22 -1.74
N GLY A 25 -7.05 -17.36 -1.06
CA GLY A 25 -5.81 -17.81 -0.39
C GLY A 25 -4.63 -17.95 -1.35
N SER A 26 -4.87 -18.52 -2.54
CA SER A 26 -3.85 -18.66 -3.59
C SER A 26 -3.39 -17.29 -4.13
N LEU A 27 -4.33 -16.36 -4.34
CA LEU A 27 -4.04 -14.99 -4.76
C LEU A 27 -3.30 -14.20 -3.69
N MET A 28 -3.60 -14.42 -2.40
CA MET A 28 -2.89 -13.80 -1.29
C MET A 28 -1.43 -14.24 -1.22
N TYR A 29 -1.13 -15.51 -1.51
CA TYR A 29 0.24 -15.98 -1.60
C TYR A 29 1.01 -15.24 -2.71
N ALA A 30 0.46 -15.17 -3.93
CA ALA A 30 1.08 -14.43 -5.02
C ALA A 30 1.26 -12.94 -4.66
N MET A 31 0.21 -12.32 -4.08
CA MET A 31 0.22 -10.93 -3.63
C MET A 31 1.33 -10.62 -2.63
N ILE A 32 1.56 -11.50 -1.65
CA ILE A 32 2.52 -11.28 -0.56
C ILE A 32 3.95 -11.57 -1.03
N CYS A 33 4.13 -12.56 -1.90
CA CYS A 33 5.47 -13.03 -2.26
C CYS A 33 6.06 -12.32 -3.48
N THR A 34 5.27 -12.05 -4.52
CA THR A 34 5.83 -11.68 -5.84
C THR A 34 5.01 -10.65 -6.62
N ARG A 35 3.76 -10.37 -6.26
CA ARG A 35 2.82 -9.56 -7.04
C ARG A 35 2.24 -8.39 -6.24
N PRO A 36 3.03 -7.35 -5.94
CA PRO A 36 2.53 -6.15 -5.27
C PRO A 36 1.38 -5.47 -6.04
N ASP A 37 1.38 -5.60 -7.37
CA ASP A 37 0.40 -5.03 -8.28
C ASP A 37 -1.01 -5.62 -8.18
N ILE A 38 -1.23 -6.71 -7.44
CA ILE A 38 -2.58 -7.22 -7.16
C ILE A 38 -3.06 -6.93 -5.72
N ALA A 39 -2.23 -6.28 -4.90
CA ALA A 39 -2.47 -6.20 -3.46
C ALA A 39 -3.78 -5.52 -3.07
N PHE A 40 -4.09 -4.37 -3.69
CA PHE A 40 -5.36 -3.70 -3.45
C PHE A 40 -6.57 -4.54 -3.88
N ALA A 41 -6.51 -5.14 -5.07
CA ALA A 41 -7.62 -5.92 -5.62
C ALA A 41 -7.92 -7.15 -4.75
N VAL A 42 -6.88 -7.92 -4.39
CA VAL A 42 -7.02 -9.10 -3.54
C VAL A 42 -7.45 -8.73 -2.13
N GLY A 43 -6.84 -7.68 -1.54
CA GLY A 43 -7.22 -7.18 -0.21
C GLY A 43 -8.66 -6.65 -0.12
N LYS A 44 -9.22 -6.18 -1.24
CA LYS A 44 -10.65 -5.81 -1.31
C LYS A 44 -11.54 -7.04 -1.46
N LEU A 45 -11.16 -8.00 -2.32
CA LEU A 45 -11.94 -9.20 -2.58
C LEU A 45 -12.00 -10.16 -1.38
N SER A 46 -10.93 -10.23 -0.58
CA SER A 46 -10.87 -11.10 0.60
C SER A 46 -11.91 -10.74 1.67
N ARG A 47 -12.45 -9.51 1.65
CA ARG A 47 -13.50 -9.07 2.59
C ARG A 47 -14.83 -9.79 2.38
N PHE A 48 -15.07 -10.31 1.18
CA PHE A 48 -16.32 -10.97 0.80
C PHE A 48 -16.26 -12.50 0.91
N THR A 49 -15.24 -13.05 1.58
CA THR A 49 -15.01 -14.50 1.66
C THR A 49 -16.11 -15.25 2.41
N SER A 50 -16.82 -14.59 3.34
CA SER A 50 -17.93 -15.18 4.09
C SER A 50 -19.20 -15.34 3.25
N ASN A 51 -19.51 -14.37 2.39
CA ASN A 51 -20.67 -14.40 1.50
C ASN A 51 -20.35 -13.78 0.12
N PRO A 52 -19.65 -14.52 -0.77
CA PRO A 52 -19.34 -14.03 -2.10
C PRO A 52 -20.54 -14.12 -3.05
N GLY A 53 -20.78 -13.08 -3.86
CA GLY A 53 -21.79 -13.06 -4.92
C GLY A 53 -21.16 -13.19 -6.31
N SER A 54 -22.01 -13.21 -7.34
CA SER A 54 -21.57 -13.33 -8.75
C SER A 54 -20.61 -12.20 -9.18
N HIS A 55 -20.85 -10.98 -8.72
CA HIS A 55 -19.96 -9.84 -9.00
C HIS A 55 -18.56 -9.99 -8.38
N HIS A 56 -18.47 -10.62 -7.20
CA HIS A 56 -17.18 -10.93 -6.56
C HIS A 56 -16.39 -11.95 -7.38
N TRP A 57 -17.06 -13.00 -7.87
CA TRP A 57 -16.47 -13.98 -8.79
C TRP A 57 -15.99 -13.37 -10.11
N GLN A 58 -16.79 -12.47 -10.70
CA GLN A 58 -16.38 -11.75 -11.91
C GLN A 58 -15.12 -10.91 -11.68
N ALA A 59 -14.96 -10.33 -10.49
CA ALA A 59 -13.78 -9.57 -10.12
C ALA A 59 -12.55 -10.48 -9.88
N ILE A 60 -12.70 -11.64 -9.22
CA ILE A 60 -11.65 -12.68 -9.15
C ILE A 60 -11.18 -13.08 -10.56
N ASN A 61 -12.12 -13.38 -11.46
CA ASN A 61 -11.81 -13.78 -12.83
C ASN A 61 -11.07 -12.69 -13.62
N ARG A 62 -11.23 -11.40 -13.26
CA ARG A 62 -10.43 -10.32 -13.84
C ARG A 62 -9.00 -10.32 -13.30
N VAL A 63 -8.80 -10.54 -12.00
CA VAL A 63 -7.46 -10.68 -11.40
C VAL A 63 -6.73 -11.87 -12.02
N LEU A 64 -7.37 -13.02 -12.12
CA LEU A 64 -6.77 -14.22 -12.74
C LEU A 64 -6.40 -13.99 -14.22
N ARG A 65 -7.28 -13.34 -15.00
CA ARG A 65 -6.96 -12.97 -16.39
C ARG A 65 -5.79 -12.00 -16.50
N TYR A 66 -5.69 -11.04 -15.58
CA TYR A 66 -4.56 -10.12 -15.52
C TYR A 66 -3.26 -10.88 -15.22
N LEU A 67 -3.26 -11.73 -14.20
CA LEU A 67 -2.10 -12.57 -13.85
C LEU A 67 -1.67 -13.46 -15.03
N LYS A 68 -2.63 -14.07 -15.74
CA LYS A 68 -2.36 -14.85 -16.95
C LYS A 68 -1.70 -14.02 -18.05
N GLY A 69 -2.15 -12.78 -18.25
CA GLY A 69 -1.59 -11.85 -19.24
C GLY A 69 -0.23 -11.28 -18.87
N THR A 70 0.18 -11.35 -17.61
CA THR A 70 1.46 -10.88 -17.10
C THR A 70 2.22 -12.01 -16.38
N MET A 71 2.09 -13.24 -16.86
CA MET A 71 2.65 -14.43 -16.20
C MET A 71 4.18 -14.43 -16.22
N ASN A 72 4.76 -13.77 -17.23
CA ASN A 72 6.18 -13.53 -17.38
C ASN A 72 6.69 -12.34 -16.56
N TYR A 73 5.87 -11.70 -15.71
CA TYR A 73 6.35 -10.56 -14.93
C TYR A 73 7.03 -11.05 -13.65
N GLY A 74 8.26 -10.58 -13.42
CA GLY A 74 9.02 -10.81 -12.19
C GLY A 74 9.52 -9.50 -11.59
N LEU A 75 9.77 -9.50 -10.28
CA LEU A 75 10.43 -8.38 -9.61
C LEU A 75 11.89 -8.33 -10.04
N THR A 76 12.33 -7.15 -10.49
CA THR A 76 13.70 -6.91 -10.96
C THR A 76 14.38 -5.87 -10.08
N TYR A 77 15.63 -6.14 -9.72
CA TYR A 77 16.43 -5.34 -8.79
C TYR A 77 17.69 -4.81 -9.48
N ASN A 78 17.50 -4.10 -10.59
CA ASN A 78 18.58 -3.69 -11.51
C ASN A 78 18.95 -2.20 -11.38
N GLY A 79 18.28 -1.45 -10.50
CA GLY A 79 18.53 -0.03 -10.29
C GLY A 79 19.80 0.20 -9.49
N PHE A 80 20.64 1.13 -9.94
CA PHE A 80 21.83 1.59 -9.23
C PHE A 80 21.87 3.13 -9.18
N PRO A 81 22.24 3.75 -8.03
CA PRO A 81 22.56 3.11 -6.75
C PRO A 81 21.34 2.43 -6.10
N SER A 82 21.59 1.36 -5.34
CA SER A 82 20.53 0.62 -4.62
C SER A 82 20.07 1.40 -3.40
N VAL A 83 19.21 2.40 -3.62
CA VAL A 83 18.63 3.24 -2.57
C VAL A 83 17.35 2.58 -2.03
N LEU A 84 17.22 2.53 -0.71
CA LEU A 84 15.96 2.17 -0.06
C LEU A 84 15.08 3.42 0.03
N GLU A 85 13.92 3.37 -0.60
CA GLU A 85 12.96 4.46 -0.66
C GLU A 85 11.53 3.94 -0.54
N GLY A 86 10.66 4.73 0.06
CA GLY A 86 9.28 4.39 0.36
C GLY A 86 8.29 5.33 -0.30
N TYR A 87 7.08 4.83 -0.51
CA TYR A 87 5.91 5.60 -0.88
C TYR A 87 4.77 5.26 0.07
N SER A 88 3.97 6.25 0.42
CA SER A 88 2.74 6.07 1.20
C SER A 88 1.58 6.83 0.58
N ASP A 89 0.39 6.25 0.65
CA ASP A 89 -0.85 6.86 0.18
C ASP A 89 -2.02 6.40 1.06
N ALA A 90 -3.11 7.17 1.08
CA ALA A 90 -4.36 6.75 1.66
C ALA A 90 -5.57 7.21 0.84
N SER A 91 -6.48 6.26 0.57
CA SER A 91 -7.77 6.63 -0.01
C SER A 91 -8.83 6.71 1.09
N TRP A 92 -9.37 7.92 1.28
CA TRP A 92 -10.36 8.25 2.31
C TRP A 92 -11.75 7.68 2.00
N ILE A 93 -12.40 7.06 2.99
CA ILE A 93 -13.76 6.50 2.89
C ILE A 93 -13.93 5.59 1.66
N THR A 94 -12.96 4.71 1.44
CA THR A 94 -13.06 3.70 0.36
C THR A 94 -14.09 2.61 0.64
N ASN A 95 -14.39 2.35 1.91
CA ASN A 95 -15.34 1.33 2.31
C ASN A 95 -16.65 2.00 2.78
N MET A 96 -17.74 1.77 2.05
CA MET A 96 -19.01 2.43 2.34
C MET A 96 -19.74 1.81 3.53
N GLU A 97 -19.42 0.57 3.91
CA GLU A 97 -20.07 -0.09 5.05
C GLU A 97 -19.68 0.51 6.40
N ASP A 98 -18.40 0.86 6.57
CA ASP A 98 -17.86 1.28 7.86
C ASP A 98 -17.07 2.59 7.79
N HIS A 99 -17.19 3.30 6.67
CA HIS A 99 -16.52 4.57 6.39
C HIS A 99 -14.99 4.51 6.58
N SER A 100 -14.40 3.32 6.43
CA SER A 100 -12.96 3.14 6.60
C SER A 100 -12.17 3.53 5.35
N SER A 101 -11.02 4.12 5.61
CA SER A 101 -10.01 4.46 4.62
C SER A 101 -9.13 3.24 4.32
N THR A 102 -8.44 3.23 3.18
CA THR A 102 -7.43 2.21 2.84
C THR A 102 -6.07 2.87 2.80
N SER A 103 -5.12 2.38 3.59
CA SER A 103 -3.72 2.76 3.57
C SER A 103 -2.92 1.86 2.64
N GLY A 104 -2.00 2.45 1.90
CA GLY A 104 -1.08 1.75 1.02
C GLY A 104 0.34 2.23 1.25
N TRP A 105 1.31 1.33 1.14
CA TRP A 105 2.72 1.70 1.08
C TRP A 105 3.51 0.69 0.25
N VAL A 106 4.61 1.16 -0.33
CA VAL A 106 5.59 0.32 -1.01
C VAL A 106 6.99 0.86 -0.77
N PHE A 107 7.91 -0.03 -0.40
CA PHE A 107 9.34 0.22 -0.29
C PHE A 107 10.06 -0.47 -1.44
N LEU A 108 10.89 0.30 -2.13
CA LEU A 108 11.73 -0.15 -3.21
C LEU A 108 13.18 -0.24 -2.75
N LEU A 109 13.90 -1.21 -3.30
CA LEU A 109 15.34 -1.29 -3.23
C LEU A 109 15.87 -1.69 -4.62
N GLY A 110 16.86 -0.97 -5.14
CA GLY A 110 17.40 -1.28 -6.48
C GLY A 110 16.34 -1.26 -7.59
N GLY A 111 15.31 -0.40 -7.45
CA GLY A 111 14.21 -0.27 -8.41
C GLY A 111 13.13 -1.36 -8.35
N GLY A 112 13.22 -2.31 -7.42
CA GLY A 112 12.21 -3.36 -7.22
C GLY A 112 11.58 -3.30 -5.83
N SER A 113 10.29 -3.65 -5.71
CA SER A 113 9.61 -3.71 -4.42
C SER A 113 10.18 -4.79 -3.49
N ILE A 114 10.41 -4.44 -2.23
CA ILE A 114 10.87 -5.36 -1.18
C ILE A 114 9.90 -5.49 -0.01
N SER A 115 9.06 -4.47 0.22
CA SER A 115 7.97 -4.52 1.19
C SER A 115 6.81 -3.66 0.69
N TRP A 116 5.58 -4.15 0.82
CA TRP A 116 4.39 -3.43 0.41
C TRP A 116 3.18 -3.87 1.21
N ALA A 117 2.17 -3.02 1.26
CA ALA A 117 0.86 -3.42 1.75
C ALA A 117 -0.27 -2.56 1.19
N SER A 118 -1.46 -3.17 1.14
CA SER A 118 -2.75 -2.50 1.02
C SER A 118 -3.61 -2.94 2.20
N LYS A 119 -3.92 -2.03 3.13
CA LYS A 119 -4.60 -2.36 4.38
C LYS A 119 -5.76 -1.41 4.65
N LYS A 120 -6.88 -1.98 5.10
CA LYS A 120 -7.98 -1.23 5.67
C LYS A 120 -7.52 -0.55 6.96
N GLN A 121 -7.81 0.74 7.13
CA GLN A 121 -7.52 1.44 8.37
C GLN A 121 -8.46 0.95 9.48
N THR A 122 -7.91 0.74 10.67
CA THR A 122 -8.66 0.31 11.85
C THR A 122 -9.32 1.47 12.61
N CYS A 123 -8.90 2.71 12.33
CA CYS A 123 -9.50 3.92 12.88
C CYS A 123 -10.26 4.68 11.79
N ILE A 124 -11.40 5.26 12.18
CA ILE A 124 -12.14 6.20 11.33
C ILE A 124 -11.40 7.53 11.34
N THR A 125 -11.19 8.08 10.16
CA THR A 125 -10.51 9.35 9.92
C THR A 125 -11.50 10.38 9.41
N ASN A 126 -11.43 11.61 9.91
CA ASN A 126 -12.38 12.67 9.61
C ASN A 126 -11.98 13.52 8.40
N SER A 127 -10.79 13.31 7.83
CA SER A 127 -10.36 13.97 6.60
C SER A 127 -9.35 13.13 5.83
N THR A 128 -9.15 13.47 4.55
CA THR A 128 -8.08 12.91 3.72
C THR A 128 -6.70 13.09 4.35
N MET A 129 -6.44 14.26 4.94
CA MET A 129 -5.16 14.51 5.62
C MET A 129 -4.94 13.55 6.80
N GLU A 130 -5.98 13.23 7.57
CA GLU A 130 -5.87 12.28 8.67
C GLU A 130 -5.63 10.85 8.17
N SER A 131 -6.31 10.42 7.09
CA SER A 131 -6.06 9.09 6.49
C SER A 131 -4.66 8.96 5.93
N GLU A 132 -4.17 10.00 5.24
CA GLU A 132 -2.80 10.06 4.72
C GLU A 132 -1.78 9.98 5.85
N PHE A 133 -2.02 10.71 6.94
CA PHE A 133 -1.13 10.67 8.10
C PHE A 133 -1.11 9.29 8.79
N VAL A 134 -2.25 8.57 8.81
CA VAL A 134 -2.32 7.19 9.30
C VAL A 134 -1.54 6.23 8.39
N ALA A 135 -1.59 6.41 7.07
CA ALA A 135 -0.77 5.63 6.14
C ALA A 135 0.71 5.90 6.35
N LEU A 136 1.11 7.17 6.43
CA LEU A 136 2.49 7.58 6.71
C LEU A 136 3.01 6.96 8.01
N ALA A 137 2.24 7.00 9.09
CA ALA A 137 2.61 6.39 10.36
C ALA A 137 2.80 4.86 10.28
N SER A 138 2.04 4.19 9.41
CA SER A 138 2.20 2.75 9.18
C SER A 138 3.45 2.46 8.34
N ALA A 139 3.68 3.26 7.29
CA ALA A 139 4.89 3.18 6.48
C ALA A 139 6.16 3.49 7.30
N GLY A 140 6.11 4.45 8.24
CA GLY A 140 7.23 4.80 9.11
C GLY A 140 7.69 3.63 10.00
N LYS A 141 6.73 2.85 10.54
CA LYS A 141 7.04 1.62 11.30
C LYS A 141 7.70 0.56 10.44
N GLU A 142 7.21 0.40 9.21
CA GLU A 142 7.80 -0.51 8.23
C GLU A 142 9.23 -0.08 7.86
N ALA A 143 9.45 1.23 7.65
CA ALA A 143 10.77 1.79 7.37
C ALA A 143 11.76 1.56 8.52
N GLU A 144 11.33 1.75 9.77
CA GLU A 144 12.14 1.45 10.95
C GLU A 144 12.55 -0.03 10.98
N TRP A 145 11.59 -0.94 10.74
CA TRP A 145 11.87 -2.37 10.68
C TRP A 145 12.86 -2.71 9.55
N LEU A 146 12.65 -2.18 8.34
CA LEU A 146 13.56 -2.37 7.20
C LEU A 146 14.94 -1.81 7.47
N ARG A 147 15.05 -0.65 8.11
CA ARG A 147 16.34 -0.04 8.48
C ARG A 147 17.11 -0.93 9.43
N ASN A 148 16.43 -1.49 10.44
CA ASN A 148 17.05 -2.40 11.40
C ASN A 148 17.52 -3.68 10.71
N LEU A 149 16.70 -4.26 9.83
CA LEU A 149 17.07 -5.42 9.02
C LEU A 149 18.32 -5.14 8.16
N ILE A 150 18.36 -3.99 7.48
CA ILE A 150 19.50 -3.61 6.62
C ILE A 150 20.76 -3.34 7.47
N TYR A 151 20.62 -2.79 8.67
CA TYR A 151 21.74 -2.53 9.57
C TYR A 151 22.49 -3.80 9.99
N GLU A 152 21.79 -4.93 10.05
CA GLU A 152 22.35 -6.25 10.36
C GLU A 152 23.13 -6.86 9.18
N ILE A 153 22.93 -6.37 7.94
CA ILE A 153 23.64 -6.87 6.76
C ILE A 153 25.10 -6.38 6.79
N PRO A 154 26.11 -7.27 6.90
CA PRO A 154 27.51 -6.85 7.09
C PRO A 154 28.10 -6.04 5.92
N LEU A 155 27.61 -6.29 4.70
CA LEU A 155 28.09 -5.65 3.47
C LEU A 155 27.38 -4.32 3.16
N TRP A 156 26.39 -3.92 3.97
CA TRP A 156 25.66 -2.68 3.71
C TRP A 156 26.47 -1.46 4.18
N PRO A 157 26.63 -0.41 3.35
CA PRO A 157 27.37 0.79 3.75
C PRO A 157 26.78 1.45 5.01
N LYS A 158 27.66 1.82 5.94
CA LYS A 158 27.31 2.53 7.18
C LYS A 158 27.98 3.92 7.19
N PRO A 159 27.30 4.96 7.71
CA PRO A 159 25.97 4.96 8.32
C PRO A 159 24.84 4.84 7.29
N ILE A 160 23.69 4.28 7.71
CA ILE A 160 22.49 4.20 6.87
C ILE A 160 21.81 5.58 6.86
N SER A 161 21.67 6.15 5.68
CA SER A 161 20.92 7.40 5.46
C SER A 161 19.44 7.23 5.84
N PRO A 162 18.75 8.31 6.24
CA PRO A 162 17.30 8.26 6.45
C PRO A 162 16.58 7.71 5.20
N ILE A 163 15.58 6.84 5.41
CA ILE A 163 14.76 6.32 4.32
C ILE A 163 13.77 7.40 3.91
N SER A 164 13.83 7.82 2.64
CA SER A 164 12.88 8.80 2.10
C SER A 164 11.52 8.13 1.89
N ILE A 165 10.50 8.60 2.61
CA ILE A 165 9.09 8.22 2.42
C ILE A 165 8.38 9.35 1.68
N ARG A 166 7.95 9.06 0.46
CA ARG A 166 7.24 10.00 -0.40
C ARG A 166 5.74 9.88 -0.22
N CYS A 167 5.05 10.99 0.02
CA CYS A 167 3.59 11.07 0.05
C CYS A 167 3.09 12.27 -0.77
N ASP A 168 1.84 12.25 -1.19
CA ASP A 168 1.26 13.29 -2.07
C ASP A 168 0.40 14.32 -1.33
N SER A 169 0.42 14.29 0.00
CA SER A 169 -0.30 15.23 0.86
C SER A 169 0.65 16.25 1.50
N ALA A 170 0.64 17.47 0.98
CA ALA A 170 1.39 18.60 1.55
C ALA A 170 0.95 18.90 3.01
N ALA A 171 -0.32 18.67 3.34
CA ALA A 171 -0.83 18.84 4.69
C ALA A 171 -0.28 17.78 5.66
N THR A 172 -0.13 16.54 5.18
CA THR A 172 0.51 15.44 5.92
C THR A 172 1.99 15.73 6.16
N LEU A 173 2.69 16.22 5.13
CA LEU A 173 4.09 16.64 5.23
C LEU A 173 4.26 17.75 6.28
N ALA A 174 3.47 18.82 6.19
CA ALA A 174 3.52 19.92 7.17
C ALA A 174 3.26 19.43 8.59
N LYS A 175 2.33 18.48 8.77
CA LYS A 175 2.04 17.89 10.07
C LYS A 175 3.20 17.04 10.60
N ALA A 176 3.85 16.25 9.75
CA ALA A 176 4.96 15.38 10.13
C ALA A 176 6.13 16.19 10.73
N TYR A 177 6.41 17.37 10.16
CA TYR A 177 7.48 18.27 10.64
C TYR A 177 7.05 19.26 11.71
N SER A 178 5.76 19.35 12.04
CA SER A 178 5.28 20.26 13.09
C SER A 178 5.74 19.79 14.48
N GLN A 179 6.26 20.71 15.30
CA GLN A 179 6.71 20.40 16.67
C GLN A 179 5.55 20.13 17.63
N VAL A 180 4.38 20.73 17.37
CA VAL A 180 3.22 20.68 18.27
C VAL A 180 2.05 19.98 17.59
N TYR A 181 1.51 18.97 18.27
CA TYR A 181 0.25 18.36 17.88
C TYR A 181 -0.93 19.21 18.38
N ASN A 182 -1.41 20.13 17.55
CA ASN A 182 -2.59 20.97 17.85
C ASN A 182 -3.96 20.27 17.68
N GLY A 183 -3.98 18.94 17.49
CA GLY A 183 -5.22 18.22 17.18
C GLY A 183 -5.96 17.73 18.42
N LYS A 184 -7.28 17.55 18.32
CA LYS A 184 -8.11 16.99 19.39
C LYS A 184 -8.09 15.45 19.45
N SER A 185 -7.52 14.79 18.44
CA SER A 185 -7.61 13.34 18.29
C SER A 185 -6.41 12.60 18.89
N ARG A 186 -6.63 11.89 20.00
CA ARG A 186 -5.59 11.11 20.71
C ARG A 186 -4.89 10.09 19.79
N HIS A 187 -5.63 9.44 18.88
CA HIS A 187 -5.06 8.40 18.01
C HIS A 187 -4.12 8.97 16.94
N LEU A 188 -4.29 10.23 16.55
CA LEU A 188 -3.36 10.94 15.68
C LEU A 188 -2.19 11.53 16.47
N GLY A 189 -2.40 11.94 17.71
CA GLY A 189 -1.32 12.41 18.59
C GLY A 189 -0.22 11.35 18.78
N VAL A 190 -0.59 10.11 19.08
CA VAL A 190 0.39 9.00 19.21
C VAL A 190 1.17 8.77 17.91
N ARG A 191 0.48 8.78 16.77
CA ARG A 191 1.12 8.61 15.45
C ARG A 191 2.04 9.77 15.10
N HIS A 192 1.66 10.98 15.51
CA HIS A 192 2.47 12.18 15.32
C HIS A 192 3.77 12.10 16.12
N SER A 193 3.71 11.69 17.38
CA SER A 193 4.90 11.43 18.18
C SER A 193 5.82 10.39 17.53
N ILE A 194 5.27 9.26 17.08
CA ILE A 194 6.05 8.21 16.39
C ILE A 194 6.77 8.76 15.16
N ILE A 195 6.04 9.43 14.25
CA ILE A 195 6.65 9.99 13.04
C ILE A 195 7.72 11.03 13.36
N ARG A 196 7.46 11.90 14.32
CA ARG A 196 8.42 12.92 14.74
C ARG A 196 9.68 12.29 15.33
N ASP A 197 9.55 11.26 16.14
CA ASP A 197 10.69 10.57 16.75
C ASP A 197 11.52 9.86 15.66
N LEU A 198 10.87 9.23 14.67
CA LEU A 198 11.55 8.62 13.51
C LEU A 198 12.32 9.65 12.67
N ILE A 199 11.74 10.84 12.45
CA ILE A 199 12.40 11.94 11.73
C ILE A 199 13.59 12.47 12.54
N THR A 200 13.39 12.72 13.83
CA THR A 200 14.40 13.33 14.72
C THR A 200 15.62 12.40 14.88
N ASN A 201 15.38 11.08 14.93
CA ASN A 201 16.43 10.07 15.03
C ASN A 201 17.08 9.72 13.67
N GLY A 202 16.70 10.41 12.58
CA GLY A 202 17.26 10.16 11.25
C GLY A 202 16.92 8.78 10.68
N VAL A 203 15.82 8.17 11.11
CA VAL A 203 15.34 6.89 10.57
C VAL A 203 14.67 7.11 9.22
N ILE A 204 13.83 8.16 9.12
CA ILE A 204 13.11 8.52 7.91
C ILE A 204 13.26 10.00 7.57
N SER A 205 13.12 10.34 6.30
CA SER A 205 12.74 11.68 5.82
C SER A 205 11.39 11.58 5.12
N VAL A 206 10.58 12.63 5.18
CA VAL A 206 9.27 12.66 4.48
C VAL A 206 9.36 13.70 3.38
N GLU A 207 8.97 13.30 2.16
CA GLU A 207 9.08 14.15 0.98
C GLU A 207 7.74 14.20 0.23
N PHE A 208 7.47 15.34 -0.42
CA PHE A 208 6.31 15.46 -1.29
C PHE A 208 6.59 14.82 -2.65
N VAL A 209 5.65 14.03 -3.13
CA VAL A 209 5.61 13.54 -4.51
C VAL A 209 4.27 13.89 -5.14
N ARG A 210 4.23 14.19 -6.44
CA ARG A 210 2.95 14.37 -7.12
C ARG A 210 2.22 13.03 -7.18
N THR A 211 0.90 13.03 -6.98
CA THR A 211 0.01 11.83 -7.05
C THR A 211 0.30 10.94 -8.26
N GLN A 212 0.51 11.52 -9.45
CA GLN A 212 0.83 10.79 -10.68
C GLN A 212 2.14 9.98 -10.65
N HIS A 213 3.02 10.26 -9.69
CA HIS A 213 4.30 9.58 -9.46
C HIS A 213 4.32 8.82 -8.13
N ASN A 214 3.22 8.83 -7.37
CA ASN A 214 3.10 8.08 -6.14
C ASN A 214 2.79 6.61 -6.45
N LEU A 215 3.73 5.71 -6.18
CA LEU A 215 3.53 4.28 -6.45
C LEU A 215 2.52 3.65 -5.48
N ALA A 216 2.32 4.24 -4.30
CA ALA A 216 1.38 3.75 -3.31
C ALA A 216 -0.09 3.99 -3.69
N ASP A 217 -0.39 4.88 -4.64
CA ASP A 217 -1.75 5.11 -5.16
C ASP A 217 -2.43 3.82 -5.63
N HIS A 218 -1.64 2.95 -6.29
CA HIS A 218 -2.15 1.67 -6.79
C HIS A 218 -2.56 0.71 -5.66
N LEU A 219 -2.09 0.97 -4.45
CA LEU A 219 -2.35 0.15 -3.27
C LEU A 219 -3.56 0.63 -2.46
N THR A 220 -4.18 1.77 -2.81
CA THR A 220 -5.28 2.34 -2.02
C THR A 220 -6.60 2.44 -2.78
N LYS A 221 -6.52 2.51 -4.12
CA LYS A 221 -7.67 2.72 -5.00
C LYS A 221 -7.54 1.92 -6.29
N GLY A 222 -8.69 1.66 -6.92
CA GLY A 222 -8.72 1.01 -8.22
C GLY A 222 -8.26 1.97 -9.30
N LEU A 223 -7.24 1.61 -10.06
CA LEU A 223 -6.73 2.42 -11.17
C LEU A 223 -7.18 1.91 -12.55
N SER A 224 -7.07 2.79 -13.55
CA SER A 224 -7.25 2.40 -14.96
C SER A 224 -6.16 1.41 -15.38
N ARG A 225 -6.41 0.61 -16.42
CA ARG A 225 -5.47 -0.44 -16.87
C ARG A 225 -4.05 0.11 -17.13
N ASP A 226 -3.96 1.27 -17.77
CA ASP A 226 -2.67 1.88 -18.10
C ASP A 226 -1.90 2.33 -16.86
N LEU A 227 -2.62 2.86 -15.86
CA LEU A 227 -2.02 3.23 -14.58
C LEU A 227 -1.59 1.98 -13.79
N VAL A 228 -2.39 0.91 -13.78
CA VAL A 228 -1.99 -0.37 -13.16
C VAL A 228 -0.67 -0.88 -13.76
N HIS A 229 -0.56 -0.84 -15.10
CA HIS A 229 0.67 -1.26 -15.77
C HIS A 229 1.86 -0.36 -15.43
N LYS A 230 1.67 0.97 -15.47
CA LYS A 230 2.72 1.94 -15.09
C LYS A 230 3.19 1.75 -13.65
N SER A 231 2.26 1.59 -12.71
CA SER A 231 2.58 1.35 -11.30
C SER A 231 3.28 0.01 -11.09
N ALA A 232 2.85 -1.05 -11.78
CA ALA A 232 3.52 -2.36 -11.73
C ALA A 232 4.99 -2.26 -12.19
N VAL A 233 5.22 -1.59 -13.32
CA VAL A 233 6.58 -1.35 -13.83
C VAL A 233 7.40 -0.47 -12.88
N GLY A 234 6.79 0.56 -12.29
CA GLY A 234 7.43 1.41 -11.28
C GLY A 234 7.78 0.67 -9.99
N MET A 235 7.02 -0.37 -9.64
CA MET A 235 7.31 -1.30 -8.54
C MET A 235 8.35 -2.38 -8.92
N GLY A 236 8.91 -2.33 -10.13
CA GLY A 236 9.95 -3.22 -10.61
C GLY A 236 9.46 -4.52 -11.24
N LEU A 237 8.15 -4.68 -11.48
CA LEU A 237 7.62 -5.81 -12.22
C LEU A 237 7.88 -5.62 -13.72
N LYS A 238 8.71 -6.49 -14.29
CA LYS A 238 9.07 -6.49 -15.70
C LYS A 238 8.94 -7.88 -16.29
N SER A 239 8.69 -7.94 -17.59
CA SER A 239 8.78 -9.19 -18.34
C SER A 239 10.18 -9.76 -18.22
N ILE A 240 10.29 -10.98 -17.71
CA ILE A 240 11.51 -11.81 -17.66
C ILE A 240 11.43 -12.97 -18.64
#